data_AF-A0A376FMD8-F1
#
_entry.id   AF-A0A376FMD8-F1
#
_cell.length_a   1.000
_cell.length_b   1.000
_cell.length_c   1.000
_cell.angle_alpha   90.00
_cell.angle_beta   90.00
_cell.angle_gamma   90.00
#
_symmetry.space_group_name_H-M   'P 1'
#
loop_
_entity.id
_entity.type
_entity.pdbx_description
1 polymer ?
#
loop_
_entity_poly.entity_id
_entity_poly.type
_entity_poly.pdbx_seq_one_letter_code
_entity_poly.pdbx_strand_id
1 'polypeptide(L)'
;MKKAATGVFVRLAFFSGDVLMSQLRAQDHLFTVLEKGAEGNEAIIVGAVHECLNAKLDSLPAIIEKFCEPQVAIVSLTITEKGYCIDPCDRETPICTTPG
;
A
#
# COMPACT_ATOMS: atom_id res chain seq x y z
N MET A 1 6.35 -28.16 5.70
CA MET A 1 5.29 -27.18 6.07
C MET A 1 5.91 -25.80 6.14
N LYS A 2 5.68 -24.94 5.14
CA LYS A 2 6.12 -23.54 5.20
C LYS A 2 5.17 -22.82 6.17
N LYS A 3 5.69 -22.26 7.27
CA LYS A 3 4.88 -21.41 8.15
C LYS A 3 4.43 -20.21 7.32
N ALA A 4 3.13 -20.06 7.10
CA ALA A 4 2.58 -18.79 6.66
C ALA A 4 2.81 -17.81 7.81
N ALA A 5 3.66 -16.80 7.61
CA ALA A 5 3.66 -15.65 8.49
C ALA A 5 2.33 -14.93 8.22
N THR A 6 1.37 -15.06 9.13
CA THR A 6 0.08 -14.36 9.08
C THR A 6 0.31 -12.89 9.40
N GLY A 7 0.95 -12.16 8.49
CA GLY A 7 1.01 -10.71 8.53
C GLY A 7 -0.34 -10.14 8.14
N VAL A 8 -0.89 -9.24 8.95
CA VAL A 8 -2.05 -8.43 8.57
C VAL A 8 -1.52 -7.34 7.65
N PHE A 9 -1.85 -7.39 6.36
CA PHE A 9 -1.44 -6.33 5.43
C PHE A 9 -2.53 -5.27 5.33
N VAL A 10 -2.13 -4.02 5.52
CA VAL A 10 -2.98 -2.84 5.36
C VAL A 10 -2.54 -2.11 4.10
N ARG A 11 -3.47 -1.83 3.20
CA ARG A 11 -3.20 -1.08 1.97
C ARG A 11 -3.59 0.39 2.15
N LEU A 12 -2.64 1.30 1.94
CA LEU A 12 -2.83 2.74 2.03
C LEU A 12 -2.72 3.39 0.65
N ALA A 13 -3.59 4.35 0.34
CA ALA A 13 -3.51 5.14 -0.87
C ALA A 13 -3.81 6.64 -0.62
N PHE A 14 -3.00 7.53 -1.19
CA PHE A 14 -3.08 8.97 -0.93
C PHE A 14 -3.70 9.77 -2.09
N PHE A 15 -3.16 9.62 -3.30
CA PHE A 15 -3.55 10.47 -4.44
C PHE A 15 -4.66 9.88 -5.31
N SER A 16 -4.89 8.57 -5.25
CA SER A 16 -5.82 7.83 -6.13
C SER A 16 -6.31 6.56 -5.45
N GLY A 17 -7.17 5.79 -6.13
CA GLY A 17 -7.57 4.45 -5.69
C GLY A 17 -8.75 4.41 -4.71
N ASP A 18 -9.52 5.49 -4.58
CA ASP A 18 -10.77 5.56 -3.81
C ASP A 18 -11.81 4.56 -4.32
N VAL A 19 -11.96 4.43 -5.65
CA VAL A 19 -12.82 3.41 -6.26
C VAL A 19 -12.32 2.00 -5.96
N LEU A 20 -11.01 1.76 -6.11
CA LEU A 20 -10.39 0.47 -5.83
C LEU A 20 -10.53 0.08 -4.35
N MET A 21 -10.33 1.03 -3.42
CA MET A 21 -10.47 0.78 -1.99
C MET A 21 -11.93 0.45 -1.63
N SER A 22 -12.89 1.15 -2.23
CA SER A 22 -14.31 0.84 -2.06
C SER A 22 -14.66 -0.56 -2.57
N GLN A 23 -14.13 -0.95 -3.73
CA GLN A 23 -14.33 -2.29 -4.31
C GLN A 23 -13.68 -3.39 -3.48
N LEU A 24 -12.48 -3.16 -2.92
CA LEU A 24 -11.82 -4.11 -2.03
C LEU A 24 -12.63 -4.29 -0.74
N ARG A 25 -13.08 -3.19 -0.11
CA ARG A 25 -13.93 -3.25 1.10
C ARG A 25 -15.21 -4.03 0.86
N ALA A 26 -15.84 -3.86 -0.30
CA ALA A 26 -17.07 -4.56 -0.67
C ALA A 26 -16.88 -6.07 -0.91
N GLN A 27 -15.63 -6.55 -1.02
CA GLN A 27 -15.28 -7.94 -1.30
C GLN A 27 -14.44 -8.56 -0.17
N ASP A 28 -14.60 -8.08 1.07
CA ASP A 28 -13.83 -8.55 2.23
C ASP A 28 -12.31 -8.48 2.01
N HIS A 29 -11.86 -7.47 1.26
CA HIS A 29 -10.47 -7.22 0.86
C HIS A 29 -9.84 -8.31 -0.02
N LEU A 30 -10.65 -9.20 -0.59
CA LEU A 30 -10.21 -10.22 -1.53
C LEU A 30 -10.02 -9.65 -2.93
N PHE A 31 -9.02 -10.15 -3.64
CA PHE A 31 -8.82 -9.87 -5.06
C PHE A 31 -8.24 -11.09 -5.79
N THR A 32 -8.42 -11.14 -7.10
CA THR A 32 -7.93 -12.26 -7.92
C THR A 32 -6.70 -11.84 -8.70
N VAL A 33 -5.64 -12.64 -8.61
CA VAL A 33 -4.47 -12.55 -9.50
C VAL A 33 -4.67 -13.57 -10.62
N LEU A 34 -4.58 -13.10 -11.87
CA LEU A 34 -4.62 -13.96 -13.05
C LEU A 34 -3.20 -14.10 -13.59
N GLU A 35 -2.57 -15.24 -13.36
CA GLU A 35 -1.30 -15.59 -13.97
C GLU A 35 -1.55 -16.08 -15.40
N LYS A 36 -0.87 -15.50 -16.38
CA LYS A 36 -1.01 -15.86 -17.80
C LYS A 36 0.30 -16.47 -18.29
N GLY A 37 0.26 -17.72 -18.72
CA GLY A 37 1.39 -18.45 -19.27
C GLY A 37 1.08 -19.06 -20.63
N ALA A 38 2.10 -19.65 -21.27
CA ALA A 38 1.93 -20.33 -22.55
C ALA A 38 1.00 -21.55 -22.46
N GLU A 39 1.00 -22.24 -21.31
CA GLU A 39 0.20 -23.43 -21.02
C GLU A 39 -1.24 -23.12 -20.57
N GLY A 40 -1.58 -21.83 -20.37
CA GLY A 40 -2.89 -21.40 -19.94
C GLY A 40 -2.87 -20.30 -18.89
N ASN A 41 -4.05 -20.00 -18.34
CA ASN A 41 -4.24 -19.00 -17.31
C ASN A 41 -4.64 -19.65 -15.99
N GLU A 42 -4.05 -19.20 -14.89
CA GLU A 42 -4.39 -19.62 -13.53
C GLU A 42 -4.93 -18.42 -12.75
N ALA A 43 -6.10 -18.59 -12.12
CA ALA A 43 -6.72 -17.56 -11.30
C ALA A 43 -6.55 -17.93 -9.81
N ILE A 44 -5.92 -17.02 -9.05
CA ILE A 44 -5.60 -17.20 -7.63
C ILE A 44 -6.35 -16.13 -6.83
N ILE A 45 -7.20 -16.55 -5.89
CA ILE A 45 -7.84 -15.63 -4.94
C ILE A 45 -6.84 -15.31 -3.83
N VAL A 46 -6.55 -14.02 -3.65
CA VAL A 46 -5.62 -13.50 -2.65
C VAL A 46 -6.39 -12.76 -1.56
N GLY A 47 -6.16 -13.16 -0.32
CA GLY A 47 -6.72 -12.54 0.89
C GLY A 47 -5.66 -12.02 1.84
N ALA A 48 -4.49 -11.62 1.32
CA ALA A 48 -3.41 -11.09 2.16
C ALA A 48 -3.74 -9.70 2.74
N VAL A 49 -4.54 -8.91 2.03
CA VAL A 49 -4.99 -7.59 2.49
C VAL A 49 -6.18 -7.80 3.41
N HIS A 50 -6.10 -7.26 4.63
CA HIS A 50 -7.20 -7.35 5.61
C HIS A 50 -7.88 -6.00 5.86
N GLU A 51 -7.22 -4.92 5.47
CA GLU A 51 -7.73 -3.58 5.68
C GLU A 51 -7.16 -2.66 4.59
N CYS A 52 -7.90 -1.61 4.26
CA CYS A 52 -7.39 -0.57 3.40
C CYS A 52 -7.89 0.81 3.80
N LEU A 53 -7.04 1.83 3.69
CA LEU A 53 -7.37 3.23 3.95
C LEU A 53 -7.01 4.09 2.73
N ASN A 54 -7.79 5.13 2.50
CA ASN A 54 -7.58 6.13 1.47
C ASN A 54 -7.64 7.52 2.09
N ALA A 55 -6.68 8.39 1.76
CA ALA A 55 -6.64 9.75 2.32
C ALA A 55 -7.91 10.57 2.02
N LYS A 56 -8.61 10.30 0.90
CA LYS A 56 -9.88 10.94 0.57
C LYS A 56 -11.07 10.36 1.35
N LEU A 57 -11.00 9.09 1.78
CA LEU A 57 -12.12 8.39 2.42
C LEU A 57 -12.00 8.39 3.96
N ASP A 58 -10.80 8.20 4.50
CA ASP A 58 -10.59 7.87 5.92
C ASP A 58 -9.79 8.94 6.69
N SER A 59 -9.52 10.08 6.06
CA SER A 59 -8.75 11.22 6.61
C SER A 59 -7.27 10.93 6.91
N LEU A 60 -6.46 12.00 6.96
CA LEU A 60 -5.04 11.89 7.27
C LEU A 60 -4.75 11.42 8.72
N PRO A 61 -5.47 11.91 9.76
CA PRO A 61 -5.26 11.44 11.13
C PRO A 61 -5.43 9.93 11.32
N ALA A 62 -6.46 9.30 10.73
CA ALA A 62 -6.66 7.86 10.88
C ALA A 62 -5.53 7.05 10.24
N ILE A 63 -4.96 7.53 9.12
CA ILE A 63 -3.79 6.91 8.50
C ILE A 63 -2.56 7.02 9.40
N ILE A 64 -2.36 8.18 10.05
CA ILE A 64 -1.25 8.37 11.01
C ILE A 64 -1.43 7.44 12.21
N GLU A 65 -2.63 7.36 12.79
CA GLU A 65 -2.93 6.44 13.88
C GLU A 65 -2.65 4.99 13.50
N LYS A 66 -3.01 4.59 12.27
CA LYS A 66 -2.69 3.26 11.75
C LYS A 66 -1.19 2.97 11.75
N PHE A 67 -0.37 3.94 11.36
CA PHE A 67 1.09 3.79 11.40
C PHE A 67 1.64 3.70 12.83
N CYS A 68 0.94 4.25 13.82
CA CYS A 68 1.34 4.24 15.22
C CYS A 68 0.88 2.97 15.98
N GLU A 69 0.14 2.06 15.34
CA GLU A 69 -0.29 0.82 15.96
C GLU A 69 0.91 -0.07 16.35
N PRO A 70 0.95 -0.64 17.57
CA PRO A 70 2.11 -1.37 18.07
C PRO A 70 2.43 -2.66 17.28
N GLN A 71 1.45 -3.23 16.58
CA GLN A 71 1.63 -4.39 15.70
C GLN A 71 2.27 -4.06 14.35
N VAL A 72 2.34 -2.78 13.96
CA VAL A 72 2.93 -2.37 12.68
C VAL A 72 4.45 -2.42 12.79
N ALA A 73 5.03 -3.49 12.26
CA ALA A 73 6.48 -3.70 12.29
C ALA A 73 7.19 -3.25 11.00
N ILE A 74 6.48 -3.21 9.86
CA ILE A 74 7.06 -2.95 8.55
C ILE A 74 6.13 -2.03 7.75
N VAL A 75 6.70 -1.00 7.14
CA VAL A 75 6.03 -0.15 6.15
C VAL A 75 6.71 -0.34 4.80
N SER A 76 5.98 -0.89 3.82
CA SER A 76 6.44 -1.04 2.43
C SER A 76 5.81 0.03 1.54
N LEU A 77 6.57 0.58 0.60
CA LEU A 77 6.13 1.65 -0.28
C LEU A 77 6.13 1.21 -1.75
N THR A 78 5.05 1.51 -2.47
CA THR A 78 4.92 1.32 -3.93
C THR A 78 4.46 2.63 -4.57
N ILE A 79 5.22 3.70 -4.35
CA ILE A 79 4.83 5.08 -4.65
C ILE A 79 5.41 5.62 -5.97
N THR A 80 5.98 4.75 -6.82
CA THR A 80 6.78 5.10 -8.02
C THR A 80 8.01 5.94 -7.71
N GLU A 81 8.90 6.13 -8.68
CA GLU A 81 10.16 6.87 -8.53
C GLU A 81 9.92 8.32 -8.06
N LYS A 82 8.86 8.96 -8.59
CA LYS A 82 8.51 10.34 -8.23
C LYS A 82 7.99 10.49 -6.79
N GLY A 83 7.53 9.41 -6.17
CA GLY A 83 7.02 9.44 -4.80
C GLY A 83 8.10 9.61 -3.74
N TYR A 84 9.37 9.37 -4.08
CA TYR A 84 10.49 9.51 -3.14
C TYR A 84 10.98 10.95 -2.96
N CYS A 85 10.51 11.88 -3.79
CA CYS A 85 10.93 13.29 -3.75
C CYS A 85 12.46 13.47 -3.77
N ILE A 86 13.17 12.61 -4.51
CA ILE A 86 14.63 12.70 -4.71
C ILE A 86 14.87 13.49 -5.99
N ASP A 87 15.69 14.54 -5.91
CA ASP A 87 16.13 15.23 -7.11
C ASP A 87 17.09 14.34 -7.91
N PRO A 88 16.87 14.11 -9.21
CA PRO A 88 17.72 13.22 -10.00
C PRO A 88 19.13 13.80 -10.24
N CYS A 89 19.31 15.12 -10.04
CA CYS A 89 20.57 15.83 -10.24
C CYS A 89 21.42 15.89 -8.96
N ASP A 90 20.79 15.92 -7.79
CA ASP A 90 21.45 15.97 -6.49
C ASP A 90 20.95 14.80 -5.63
N ARG A 91 21.85 13.90 -5.25
CA ARG A 91 21.52 12.76 -4.35
C ARG A 91 21.17 13.21 -2.92
N GLU A 92 20.99 14.51 -2.70
CA GLU A 92 20.54 15.06 -1.43
C GLU A 92 19.02 15.07 -1.40
N THR A 93 18.45 14.49 -0.35
CA THR A 93 17.03 14.65 -0.06
C THR A 93 16.75 16.13 0.18
N PRO A 94 15.68 16.73 -0.38
CA PRO A 94 15.29 18.10 -0.09
C PRO A 94 14.67 18.17 1.32
N ILE A 95 15.46 17.86 2.34
CA ILE A 95 15.19 18.22 3.73
C ILE A 95 15.68 19.65 3.86
N CYS A 96 14.71 20.57 3.76
CA CYS A 96 14.72 21.90 4.33
C CYS A 96 16.12 22.52 4.54
N THR A 97 16.70 23.10 3.50
CA THR A 97 17.55 24.27 3.72
C THR A 97 16.64 25.40 4.18
N THR A 98 16.68 25.69 5.48
CA THR A 98 16.07 26.89 6.03
C THR A 98 16.73 28.09 5.31
N PRO A 99 15.98 29.04 4.71
CA PRO A 99 16.58 30.31 4.35
C PRO A 99 16.85 31.06 5.66
N GLY A 100 18.12 31.38 5.89
CA GLY A 100 18.52 32.39 6.88
C GLY A 100 18.13 33.80 6.45
#